data_AF-A0A7W0FEA6-F1
#
_entry.id   AF-A0A7W0FEA6-F1
#
_cell.length_a   1.000
_cell.length_b   1.000
_cell.length_c   1.000
_cell.angle_alpha   90.00
_cell.angle_beta   90.00
_cell.angle_gamma   90.00
#
_symmetry.space_group_name_H-M   'P 1'
#
loop_
_entity.id
_entity.type
_entity.pdbx_description
1 polymer ?
#
loop_
_entity_poly.entity_id
_entity_poly.type
_entity_poly.pdbx_seq_one_letter_code
_entity_poly.pdbx_strand_id
1 'polypeptide(L)'
;MIDNLRDRVISRQSITKTEALQISMIQKIEMFDLFAAANRIRQTFRGDSVDLCAIVNAKSGACPEDCSYCAQSSRSKTETAIYSLINKNAVIEKAKEARDAGVKRFCIVTSGRKIGKNELKEICSMINDIREIKTVSIPSD
;
A
#
# COMPACT_ATOMS: atom_id res chain seq x y z
N MET A 1 3.33 30.12 -7.54
CA MET A 1 3.71 28.84 -8.19
C MET A 1 2.76 27.72 -7.78
N ILE A 2 2.62 27.42 -6.49
CA ILE A 2 1.79 26.33 -5.96
C ILE A 2 0.35 26.35 -6.51
N ASP A 3 -0.31 27.51 -6.47
CA ASP A 3 -1.69 27.66 -6.99
C ASP A 3 -1.82 27.33 -8.48
N ASN A 4 -0.87 27.80 -9.30
CA ASN A 4 -0.87 27.51 -10.74
C ASN A 4 -0.74 26.01 -11.03
N LEU A 5 0.15 25.32 -10.30
CA LEU A 5 0.31 23.87 -10.44
C LEU A 5 -0.93 23.12 -9.95
N ARG A 6 -1.54 23.56 -8.85
CA ARG A 6 -2.81 23.02 -8.36
C ARG A 6 -3.90 23.09 -9.43
N ASP A 7 -4.09 24.26 -10.03
CA ASP A 7 -5.17 24.49 -10.99
C ASP A 7 -4.97 23.69 -12.28
N ARG A 8 -3.70 23.51 -12.69
CA ARG A 8 -3.32 22.60 -13.79
C ARG A 8 -3.64 21.14 -13.47
N VAL A 9 -3.29 20.66 -12.27
CA VAL A 9 -3.60 19.29 -11.85
C VAL A 9 -5.11 19.05 -11.75
N ILE A 10 -5.87 20.02 -11.23
CA ILE A 10 -7.34 19.99 -11.22
C ILE A 10 -7.89 19.91 -12.66
N SER A 11 -7.24 20.61 -13.59
CA SER A 11 -7.54 20.54 -15.03
C SER A 11 -6.97 19.28 -15.73
N ARG A 12 -6.58 18.25 -14.95
CA ARG A 12 -6.03 16.96 -15.42
C ARG A 12 -4.73 17.07 -16.21
N GLN A 13 -3.96 18.13 -16.02
CA GLN A 13 -2.62 18.26 -16.58
C GLN A 13 -1.57 17.75 -15.59
N SER A 14 -0.50 17.17 -16.11
CA SER A 14 0.63 16.71 -15.29
C SER A 14 1.58 17.85 -14.94
N ILE A 15 2.31 17.68 -13.84
CA ILE A 15 3.51 18.47 -13.54
C ILE A 15 4.73 17.85 -14.24
N THR A 16 5.72 18.67 -14.53
CA THR A 16 7.01 18.25 -15.07
C THR A 16 7.95 17.81 -13.94
N LYS A 17 9.04 17.10 -14.30
CA LYS A 17 10.11 16.75 -13.35
C LYS A 17 10.71 17.99 -12.67
N THR A 18 10.92 19.07 -13.43
CA THR A 18 11.47 20.33 -12.90
C THR A 18 10.54 20.95 -11.87
N GLU A 19 9.24 20.97 -12.14
CA GLU A 19 8.23 21.48 -11.20
C GLU A 19 8.15 20.61 -9.94
N ALA A 20 8.25 19.28 -10.07
CA ALA A 20 8.30 18.37 -8.93
C ALA A 20 9.53 18.62 -8.04
N LEU A 21 10.69 18.87 -8.65
CA LEU A 21 11.91 19.23 -7.91
C LEU A 21 11.73 20.56 -7.16
N GLN A 22 11.14 21.57 -7.80
CA GLN A 22 10.84 22.83 -7.14
C GLN A 22 9.88 22.65 -5.96
N ILE A 23 8.83 21.82 -6.11
CA ILE A 23 7.93 21.48 -4.99
C ILE A 23 8.69 20.84 -3.82
N SER A 24 9.63 19.94 -4.10
CA SER A 24 10.42 19.27 -3.04
C SER A 24 11.33 20.21 -2.23
N MET A 25 11.58 21.41 -2.74
CA MET A 25 12.40 22.43 -2.06
C MET A 25 11.56 23.42 -1.22
N ILE A 26 10.23 23.32 -1.23
CA ILE A 26 9.34 24.17 -0.43
C ILE A 26 9.52 23.87 1.06
N GLN A 27 9.65 24.91 1.89
CA GLN A 27 9.87 24.79 3.33
C GLN A 27 9.12 25.86 4.12
N LYS A 28 9.09 25.72 5.45
CA LYS A 28 8.55 26.70 6.41
C LYS A 28 7.08 27.03 6.11
N ILE A 29 6.73 28.31 6.01
CA ILE A 29 5.35 28.79 5.90
C ILE A 29 4.71 28.36 4.57
N GLU A 30 5.48 28.33 3.48
CA GLU A 30 4.99 27.92 2.15
C GLU A 30 4.59 26.44 2.10
N MET A 31 5.00 25.63 3.10
CA MET A 31 4.57 24.24 3.22
C MET A 31 3.07 24.12 3.53
N PHE A 32 2.50 25.09 4.25
CA PHE A 32 1.05 25.11 4.50
C PHE A 32 0.25 25.39 3.22
N ASP A 33 0.77 26.24 2.33
CA ASP A 33 0.17 26.49 1.03
C ASP A 33 0.20 25.22 0.16
N LEU A 34 1.30 24.46 0.20
CA LEU A 34 1.41 23.17 -0.47
C LEU A 34 0.38 22.16 0.06
N PHE A 35 0.20 22.08 1.38
CA PHE A 35 -0.81 21.21 1.99
C PHE A 35 -2.24 21.61 1.61
N ALA A 36 -2.54 22.92 1.62
CA ALA A 36 -3.84 23.43 1.22
C ALA A 36 -4.14 23.12 -0.26
N ALA A 37 -3.15 23.31 -1.14
CA ALA A 37 -3.26 22.99 -2.56
C ALA A 37 -3.45 21.47 -2.80
N ALA A 38 -2.66 20.62 -2.15
CA ALA A 38 -2.81 19.17 -2.22
C ALA A 38 -4.19 18.70 -1.72
N ASN A 39 -4.68 19.28 -0.61
CA ASN A 39 -6.01 18.97 -0.10
C ASN A 39 -7.10 19.40 -1.08
N ARG A 40 -6.97 20.56 -1.74
CA ARG A 40 -7.95 21.01 -2.75
C ARG A 40 -8.02 20.06 -3.95
N ILE A 41 -6.87 19.55 -4.41
CA ILE A 41 -6.81 18.51 -5.45
C ILE A 41 -7.53 17.25 -4.97
N ARG A 42 -7.16 16.72 -3.79
CA ARG A 42 -7.80 15.53 -3.20
C ARG A 42 -9.32 15.71 -3.09
N GLN A 43 -9.78 16.83 -2.56
CA GLN A 43 -11.21 17.09 -2.34
C GLN A 43 -11.98 17.20 -3.66
N THR A 44 -11.35 17.73 -4.71
CA THR A 44 -11.94 17.79 -6.06
C THR A 44 -12.17 16.40 -6.66
N PHE A 45 -11.21 15.48 -6.50
CA PHE A 45 -11.28 14.16 -7.14
C PHE A 45 -11.83 13.04 -6.25
N ARG A 46 -11.77 13.19 -4.93
CA ARG A 46 -12.12 12.15 -3.95
C ARG A 46 -13.14 12.59 -2.90
N GLY A 47 -13.52 13.88 -2.87
CA GLY A 47 -14.41 14.42 -1.86
C GLY A 47 -13.89 14.11 -0.45
N ASP A 48 -14.80 13.78 0.46
CA ASP A 48 -14.47 13.42 1.86
C ASP A 48 -14.50 11.91 2.12
N SER A 49 -14.39 11.12 1.05
CA SER A 49 -14.31 9.65 1.15
C SER A 49 -12.89 9.19 1.48
N VAL A 50 -12.80 8.12 2.29
CA VAL A 50 -11.55 7.43 2.61
C VAL A 50 -11.75 5.94 2.32
N ASP A 51 -10.80 5.36 1.59
CA ASP A 51 -10.77 3.92 1.37
C ASP A 51 -9.81 3.25 2.35
N LEU A 52 -10.28 2.18 3.00
CA LEU A 52 -9.46 1.40 3.92
C LEU A 52 -8.88 0.16 3.22
N CYS A 53 -7.63 -0.16 3.59
CA CYS A 53 -6.94 -1.39 3.23
C CYS A 53 -6.54 -2.14 4.52
N ALA A 54 -6.66 -3.46 4.49
CA ALA A 54 -6.13 -4.35 5.51
C ALA A 54 -4.99 -5.16 4.91
N ILE A 55 -4.01 -5.49 5.74
CA ILE A 55 -2.86 -6.29 5.33
C ILE A 55 -2.67 -7.45 6.29
N VAL A 56 -2.23 -8.60 5.76
CA VAL A 56 -1.69 -9.70 6.57
C VAL A 56 -0.24 -9.92 6.20
N ASN A 57 0.63 -9.94 7.21
CA ASN A 57 2.02 -10.37 7.05
C ASN A 57 2.06 -11.90 6.97
N ALA A 58 1.94 -12.44 5.75
CA ALA A 58 1.79 -13.86 5.52
C ALA A 58 3.11 -14.63 5.55
N LYS A 59 4.27 -13.96 5.41
CA LYS A 59 5.60 -14.57 5.53
C LYS A 59 6.57 -13.52 6.01
N SER A 60 7.38 -13.84 7.01
CA SER A 60 8.16 -12.83 7.74
C SER A 60 9.61 -13.25 7.94
N GLY A 61 10.51 -12.29 7.79
CA GLY A 61 11.94 -12.41 7.99
C GLY A 61 12.65 -13.26 6.94
N ALA A 62 13.92 -13.58 7.24
CA ALA A 62 14.78 -14.47 6.46
C ALA A 62 14.91 -14.10 4.96
N CYS A 63 14.67 -12.84 4.58
CA CYS A 63 14.91 -12.40 3.21
C CYS A 63 16.41 -12.43 2.91
N PRO A 64 16.86 -13.05 1.81
CA PRO A 64 18.29 -13.14 1.50
C PRO A 64 18.87 -11.81 0.99
N GLU A 65 18.03 -10.84 0.65
CA GLU A 65 18.47 -9.53 0.17
C GLU A 65 19.07 -8.69 1.30
N ASP A 66 20.09 -7.90 0.96
CA ASP A 66 20.81 -7.02 1.88
C ASP A 66 20.32 -5.55 1.75
N CYS A 67 19.01 -5.36 1.85
CA CYS A 67 18.43 -4.03 1.85
C CYS A 67 18.66 -3.39 3.23
N SER A 68 19.55 -2.39 3.32
CA SER A 68 19.95 -1.73 4.57
C SER A 68 18.79 -1.16 5.40
N TYR A 69 17.69 -0.80 4.74
CA TYR A 69 16.48 -0.25 5.35
C TYR A 69 15.43 -1.30 5.75
N CYS A 70 15.61 -2.58 5.38
CA CYS A 70 14.55 -3.58 5.48
C CYS A 70 14.69 -4.47 6.71
N ALA A 71 13.73 -4.39 7.64
CA ALA A 71 13.64 -5.26 8.82
C ALA A 71 13.49 -6.75 8.47
N GLN A 72 12.99 -7.06 7.27
CA GLN A 72 12.79 -8.44 6.81
C GLN A 72 14.09 -9.10 6.29
N SER A 73 15.16 -8.31 6.10
CA SER A 73 16.46 -8.82 5.67
C SER A 73 17.06 -9.76 6.72
N SER A 74 17.63 -10.87 6.27
CA SER A 74 18.45 -11.76 7.09
C SER A 74 19.70 -11.10 7.67
N ARG A 75 20.09 -9.92 7.17
CA ARG A 75 21.18 -9.09 7.70
C ARG A 75 20.72 -8.09 8.77
N SER A 76 19.41 -7.90 8.91
CA SER A 76 18.84 -7.00 9.91
C SER A 76 19.07 -7.52 11.32
N LYS A 77 19.36 -6.62 12.26
CA LYS A 77 19.44 -6.91 13.70
C LYS A 77 18.12 -6.64 14.43
N THR A 78 17.06 -6.33 13.71
CA THR A 78 15.75 -6.05 14.30
C THR A 78 15.11 -7.33 14.83
N GLU A 79 14.45 -7.23 15.98
CA GLU A 79 13.66 -8.33 16.55
C GLU A 79 12.32 -8.43 15.81
N THR A 80 12.36 -9.07 14.64
CA THR A 80 11.16 -9.37 13.85
C THR A 80 10.83 -10.85 13.98
N ALA A 81 9.55 -11.20 14.17
CA ALA A 81 9.11 -12.59 14.13
C ALA A 81 9.46 -13.22 12.76
N ILE A 82 10.13 -14.38 12.78
CA ILE A 82 10.54 -15.09 11.57
C ILE A 82 9.65 -16.32 11.41
N TYR A 83 8.96 -16.41 10.28
CA TYR A 83 8.10 -17.54 9.96
C TYR A 83 7.88 -17.67 8.45
N SER A 84 7.73 -18.92 8.01
CA SER A 84 7.35 -19.27 6.64
C SER A 84 5.92 -18.83 6.31
N LEU A 85 5.47 -19.05 5.08
CA LEU A 85 4.10 -18.74 4.68
C LEU A 85 3.08 -19.33 5.68
N ILE A 86 2.24 -18.47 6.26
CA ILE A 86 1.23 -18.88 7.24
C ILE A 86 0.13 -19.70 6.58
N ASN A 87 -0.57 -20.50 7.40
CA ASN A 87 -1.62 -21.37 6.91
C ASN A 87 -2.75 -20.59 6.22
N LYS A 88 -3.27 -21.15 5.13
CA LYS A 88 -4.42 -20.63 4.37
C LYS A 88 -5.59 -20.22 5.25
N ASN A 89 -6.00 -21.05 6.21
CA ASN A 89 -7.12 -20.75 7.10
C ASN A 89 -6.87 -19.49 7.93
N ALA A 90 -5.64 -19.26 8.40
CA ALA A 90 -5.30 -18.06 9.15
C ALA A 90 -5.43 -16.79 8.28
N VAL A 91 -5.02 -16.86 7.00
CA VAL A 91 -5.21 -15.77 6.04
C VAL A 91 -6.70 -15.48 5.82
N ILE A 92 -7.50 -16.54 5.67
CA ILE A 92 -8.95 -16.44 5.43
C ILE A 92 -9.67 -15.82 6.63
N GLU A 93 -9.33 -16.21 7.86
CA GLU A 93 -9.90 -15.57 9.05
C GLU A 93 -9.54 -14.08 9.11
N LYS A 94 -8.30 -13.70 8.79
CA LYS A 94 -7.92 -12.28 8.68
C LYS A 94 -8.67 -11.52 7.58
N ALA A 95 -8.97 -12.17 6.47
CA ALA A 95 -9.78 -11.57 5.41
C ALA A 95 -11.25 -11.37 5.84
N LYS A 96 -11.81 -12.29 6.64
CA LYS A 96 -13.14 -12.13 7.25
C LYS A 96 -13.16 -11.00 8.27
N GLU A 97 -12.17 -10.94 9.17
CA GLU A 97 -12.02 -9.84 10.12
C GLU A 97 -11.98 -8.48 9.40
N ALA A 98 -11.22 -8.38 8.31
CA ALA A 98 -11.16 -7.17 7.49
C ALA A 98 -12.52 -6.81 6.86
N ARG A 99 -13.27 -7.80 6.36
CA ARG A 99 -14.63 -7.60 5.84
C ARG A 99 -15.55 -7.02 6.87
N ASP A 100 -15.54 -7.62 8.05
CA ASP A 100 -16.48 -7.30 9.12
C ASP A 100 -16.17 -5.90 9.69
N ALA A 101 -14.91 -5.45 9.55
CA ALA A 101 -14.48 -4.07 9.77
C ALA A 101 -14.79 -3.09 8.61
N GLY A 102 -15.48 -3.53 7.55
CA GLY A 102 -15.87 -2.69 6.41
C GLY A 102 -14.74 -2.40 5.42
N VAL A 103 -13.63 -3.13 5.49
CA VAL A 103 -12.46 -2.90 4.63
C VAL A 103 -12.70 -3.45 3.23
N LYS A 104 -12.43 -2.62 2.22
CA LYS A 104 -12.65 -2.95 0.81
C LYS A 104 -11.44 -3.52 0.10
N ARG A 105 -10.25 -3.55 0.70
CA ARG A 105 -9.02 -4.11 0.09
C ARG A 105 -8.25 -4.92 1.11
N PHE A 106 -7.85 -6.14 0.74
CA PHE A 106 -7.08 -7.03 1.60
C PHE A 106 -5.80 -7.47 0.88
N CYS A 107 -4.64 -7.21 1.48
CA CYS A 107 -3.34 -7.52 0.88
C CYS A 107 -2.63 -8.63 1.64
N ILE A 108 -2.13 -9.62 0.90
CA ILE A 108 -1.22 -10.65 1.39
C ILE A 108 0.21 -10.18 1.14
N VAL A 109 0.96 -9.92 2.21
CA VAL A 109 2.33 -9.39 2.13
C VAL A 109 3.32 -10.45 2.58
N THR A 110 4.42 -10.61 1.85
CA THR A 110 5.45 -11.63 2.12
C THR A 110 6.85 -11.02 2.13
N SER A 111 7.73 -11.51 3.00
CA SER A 111 9.17 -11.28 2.92
C SER A 111 9.80 -12.00 1.71
N GLY A 112 10.99 -11.57 1.32
CA GLY A 112 11.74 -12.15 0.20
C GLY A 112 11.72 -11.27 -1.05
N ARG A 113 12.66 -11.52 -1.96
CA ARG A 113 12.70 -10.87 -3.29
C ARG A 113 11.61 -11.39 -4.24
N LYS A 114 11.26 -12.66 -4.11
CA LYS A 114 10.30 -13.37 -4.97
C LYS A 114 9.61 -14.47 -4.18
N ILE A 115 8.40 -14.80 -4.61
CA ILE A 115 7.61 -15.91 -4.06
C ILE A 115 8.03 -17.21 -4.75
N GLY A 116 8.21 -18.29 -3.99
CA GLY A 116 8.48 -19.61 -4.56
C GLY A 116 7.30 -20.16 -5.36
N LYS A 117 7.53 -21.05 -6.33
CA LYS A 117 6.45 -21.59 -7.19
C LYS A 117 5.31 -22.25 -6.39
N ASN A 118 5.64 -22.96 -5.33
CA ASN A 118 4.63 -23.64 -4.49
C ASN A 118 3.88 -22.65 -3.61
N GLU A 119 4.59 -21.73 -2.94
CA GLU A 119 3.99 -20.64 -2.17
C GLU A 119 3.06 -19.78 -3.04
N LEU A 120 3.43 -19.52 -4.30
CA LEU A 120 2.58 -18.77 -5.22
C LEU A 120 1.28 -19.50 -5.53
N LYS A 121 1.32 -20.83 -5.71
CA LYS A 121 0.10 -21.65 -5.89
C LYS A 121 -0.79 -21.57 -4.66
N GLU A 122 -0.21 -21.65 -3.46
CA GLU A 122 -0.94 -21.51 -2.21
C GLU A 122 -1.57 -20.13 -2.06
N ILE A 123 -0.83 -19.05 -2.37
CA ILE A 123 -1.35 -17.67 -2.35
C ILE A 123 -2.45 -17.49 -3.38
N CYS A 124 -2.32 -18.03 -4.60
CA CYS A 124 -3.40 -18.00 -5.58
C CYS A 124 -4.65 -18.72 -5.07
N SER A 125 -4.48 -19.85 -4.37
CA SER A 125 -5.59 -20.54 -3.72
C SER A 125 -6.23 -19.70 -2.61
N MET A 126 -5.42 -19.01 -1.79
CA MET A 126 -5.93 -18.07 -0.78
C MET A 126 -6.72 -16.93 -1.44
N ILE A 127 -6.22 -16.34 -2.53
CA ILE A 127 -6.88 -15.24 -3.25
C ILE A 127 -8.24 -15.70 -3.81
N ASN A 128 -8.31 -16.90 -4.38
CA ASN A 128 -9.57 -17.45 -4.88
C ASN A 128 -10.61 -17.60 -3.77
N ASP A 129 -10.22 -18.18 -2.63
CA ASP A 129 -11.12 -18.29 -1.49
C ASP A 129 -11.54 -16.93 -0.94
N ILE A 130 -10.63 -15.94 -0.86
CA ILE A 130 -10.94 -14.58 -0.39
C ILE A 130 -12.00 -13.92 -1.26
N ARG A 131 -11.94 -14.11 -2.59
CA ARG A 131 -12.95 -13.58 -3.52
C ARG A 131 -14.35 -14.11 -3.22
N GLU A 132 -14.48 -15.36 -2.80
CA GLU A 132 -15.76 -15.98 -2.43
C GLU A 132 -16.34 -15.43 -1.12
N ILE A 133 -15.51 -14.84 -0.23
CA ILE A 133 -15.96 -14.27 1.06
C ILE A 133 -16.81 -13.00 0.84
N LYS A 134 -16.93 -12.51 -0.42
CA LYS A 134 -17.58 -11.27 -0.83
C LYS A 134 -17.03 -10.02 -0.12
N THR A 135 -15.87 -10.17 0.50
CA THR A 135 -15.04 -9.07 0.92
C THR A 135 -14.29 -8.60 -0.30
N VAL A 136 -14.46 -7.34 -0.69
CA VAL A 136 -13.68 -6.71 -1.76
C VAL A 136 -14.18 -7.09 -3.15
N SER A 137 -14.94 -6.17 -3.76
CA SER A 137 -14.83 -5.96 -5.20
C SER A 137 -13.35 -5.64 -5.47
N ILE A 138 -12.57 -6.63 -5.90
CA ILE A 138 -11.25 -6.36 -6.48
C ILE A 138 -11.54 -5.45 -7.68
N PRO A 139 -11.06 -4.20 -7.69
CA PRO A 139 -11.25 -3.35 -8.86
C PRO A 139 -10.60 -4.08 -10.03
N SER A 140 -11.43 -4.56 -10.95
CA SER A 140 -11.00 -4.86 -12.30
C SER A 140 -10.84 -3.50 -12.98
N ASP A 141 -9.66 -2.91 -12.82
CA ASP A 141 -9.21 -1.87 -13.75
C ASP A 141 -9.10 -2.46 -15.16
#